data_AF-A0A940XEQ8-F1
#
_entry.id   AF-A0A940XEQ8-F1
#
_cell.length_a   1.000
_cell.length_b   1.000
_cell.length_c   1.000
_cell.angle_alpha   90.00
_cell.angle_beta   90.00
_cell.angle_gamma   90.00
#
_symmetry.space_group_name_H-M   'P 1'
#
loop_
_entity.id
_entity.type
_entity.pdbx_description
1 polymer ?
#
loop_
_entity_poly.entity_id
_entity_poly.type
_entity_poly.pdbx_seq_one_letter_code
_entity_poly.pdbx_strand_id
1 'polypeptide(L)'
;MKNQNKQMKLSKKSVVLFFTLLLSVTQMSAQKLNVDKSSSIGVDQLPEYVVITSEDTKLLGGMNITIQSKKSDYKDALDDLESLLQSSKKLQIRTQTDLLNAMFELGFEFINAYNASSTAIGAGAGNDVTVNGTIEKFRVNMVFKKRKDL
;
A
#
# COMPACT_ATOMS: atom_id res chain seq x y z
N MET A 1 -12.10 -18.82 68.14
CA MET A 1 -11.92 -18.33 66.76
C MET A 1 -11.48 -19.48 65.88
N LYS A 2 -12.36 -20.00 65.01
CA LYS A 2 -11.99 -20.92 63.93
C LYS A 2 -12.75 -20.56 62.65
N ASN A 3 -11.93 -20.48 61.61
CA ASN A 3 -12.09 -19.97 60.27
C ASN A 3 -12.98 -20.90 59.41
N GLN A 4 -13.74 -20.36 58.44
CA GLN A 4 -14.12 -21.12 57.23
C GLN A 4 -14.08 -20.24 55.98
N ASN A 5 -12.97 -20.36 55.27
CA ASN A 5 -12.82 -20.03 53.85
C ASN A 5 -13.83 -20.85 53.03
N LYS A 6 -14.82 -20.18 52.44
CA LYS A 6 -15.80 -20.79 51.54
C LYS A 6 -15.18 -20.93 50.16
N GLN A 7 -14.66 -22.12 49.85
CA GLN A 7 -14.24 -22.51 48.50
C GLN A 7 -15.41 -22.36 47.52
N MET A 8 -15.22 -21.53 46.50
CA MET A 8 -16.21 -21.29 45.45
C MET A 8 -16.24 -22.50 44.50
N LYS A 9 -17.26 -23.35 44.62
CA LYS A 9 -17.48 -24.47 43.70
C LYS A 9 -17.94 -23.94 42.35
N LEU A 10 -17.05 -23.93 41.36
CA LEU A 10 -17.44 -23.71 39.97
C LEU A 10 -18.34 -24.85 39.51
N SER A 11 -19.56 -24.52 39.12
CA SER A 11 -20.51 -25.50 38.59
C SER A 11 -20.07 -25.93 37.18
N LYS A 12 -20.20 -27.22 36.85
CA LYS A 12 -19.85 -27.76 35.52
C LYS A 12 -20.61 -27.07 34.37
N LYS A 13 -21.77 -26.47 34.65
CA LYS A 13 -22.57 -25.70 33.68
C LYS A 13 -21.94 -24.33 33.35
N SER A 14 -21.18 -23.74 34.27
CA SER A 14 -20.52 -22.44 34.09
C SER A 14 -19.25 -22.53 33.22
N VAL A 15 -18.59 -23.69 33.19
CA VAL A 15 -17.39 -23.92 32.36
C VAL A 15 -17.74 -24.07 30.88
N VAL A 16 -18.90 -24.69 30.58
CA VAL A 16 -19.36 -24.86 29.18
C VAL A 16 -19.72 -23.52 28.56
N LEU A 17 -20.36 -22.62 29.33
CA LEU A 17 -20.77 -21.30 28.83
C LEU A 17 -19.57 -20.39 28.49
N PHE A 18 -18.45 -20.54 29.18
CA PHE A 18 -17.23 -19.79 28.91
C PHE A 18 -16.50 -20.29 27.65
N PHE A 19 -16.63 -21.58 27.33
CA PHE A 19 -16.00 -22.16 26.13
C PHE A 19 -16.75 -21.84 24.83
N THR A 20 -18.07 -21.66 24.88
CA THR A 20 -18.86 -21.25 23.68
C THR A 20 -18.66 -19.79 23.31
N LEU A 21 -18.29 -18.90 24.25
CA LEU A 21 -18.06 -17.48 23.97
C LEU A 21 -16.72 -17.20 23.27
N LEU A 22 -15.73 -18.11 23.37
CA LEU A 22 -14.42 -17.96 22.73
C LEU A 22 -14.39 -18.36 21.24
N LEU A 23 -15.44 -19.01 20.73
CA LEU A 23 -15.49 -19.51 19.35
C LEU A 23 -16.09 -18.51 18.34
N SER A 24 -16.57 -17.35 18.77
CA SER A 24 -17.20 -16.34 17.90
C SER A 24 -16.28 -15.22 17.43
N VAL A 25 -14.98 -15.25 17.76
CA VAL A 25 -14.01 -14.21 17.38
C VAL A 25 -13.22 -14.48 16.08
N THR A 26 -13.49 -15.57 15.36
CA THR A 26 -12.74 -15.92 14.14
C THR A 26 -13.41 -15.54 12.83
N GLN A 27 -14.36 -14.61 12.86
CA GLN A 27 -14.81 -13.92 11.64
C GLN A 27 -14.20 -12.52 11.58
N MET A 28 -12.87 -12.44 11.68
CA MET A 28 -12.17 -11.34 11.03
C MET A 28 -12.37 -11.55 9.54
N SER A 29 -13.45 -10.95 9.02
CA SER A 29 -13.66 -10.79 7.59
C SER A 29 -12.38 -10.22 7.01
N ALA A 30 -11.68 -11.01 6.21
CA ALA A 30 -10.81 -10.46 5.19
C ALA A 30 -11.72 -9.54 4.36
N GLN A 31 -11.66 -8.24 4.65
CA GLN A 31 -12.32 -7.23 3.85
C GLN A 31 -11.68 -7.36 2.46
N LYS A 32 -12.35 -8.07 1.56
CA LYS A 32 -12.04 -8.02 0.13
C LYS A 32 -12.07 -6.55 -0.22
N LEU A 33 -10.93 -6.03 -0.67
CA LEU A 33 -10.84 -4.72 -1.30
C LEU A 33 -11.92 -4.69 -2.39
N ASN A 34 -13.03 -4.01 -2.12
CA ASN A 34 -14.04 -3.78 -3.15
C ASN A 34 -13.53 -2.59 -3.96
N VAL A 35 -12.70 -2.88 -4.95
CA VAL A 35 -12.33 -1.88 -5.95
C VAL A 35 -13.59 -1.58 -6.74
N ASP A 36 -14.26 -0.48 -6.39
CA ASP A 36 -15.32 0.09 -7.20
C ASP A 36 -14.74 0.37 -8.59
N LYS A 37 -15.06 -0.51 -9.56
CA LYS A 37 -14.61 -0.50 -10.96
C LYS A 37 -15.17 0.69 -11.76
N SER A 38 -15.15 1.90 -11.22
CA SER A 38 -15.76 3.10 -11.82
C SER A 38 -14.77 3.99 -12.58
N SER A 39 -13.47 3.67 -12.59
CA SER A 39 -12.56 4.12 -13.65
C SER A 39 -12.13 2.91 -14.43
N SER A 40 -12.89 2.59 -15.48
CA SER A 40 -12.51 1.57 -16.44
C SER A 40 -11.41 2.13 -17.34
N ILE A 41 -10.17 2.11 -16.85
CA ILE A 41 -9.04 2.17 -17.77
C ILE A 41 -8.90 0.76 -18.33
N GLY A 42 -9.09 0.63 -19.64
CA GLY A 42 -8.85 -0.63 -20.32
C GLY A 42 -7.35 -0.93 -20.28
N VAL A 43 -6.98 -2.11 -19.78
CA VAL A 43 -5.57 -2.54 -19.75
C VAL A 43 -4.97 -2.58 -21.16
N ASP A 44 -5.80 -2.79 -22.18
CA ASP A 44 -5.49 -2.71 -23.60
C ASP A 44 -5.02 -1.32 -24.05
N GLN A 45 -5.49 -0.25 -23.40
CA GLN A 45 -5.12 1.14 -23.70
C GLN A 45 -3.77 1.55 -23.09
N LEU A 46 -3.23 0.76 -22.15
CA LEU A 46 -1.94 1.01 -21.51
C LEU A 46 -0.77 0.42 -22.32
N PRO A 47 0.46 0.94 -22.19
CA PRO A 47 1.63 0.36 -22.84
C PRO A 47 1.97 -1.04 -22.29
N GLU A 48 2.86 -1.77 -22.99
CA GLU A 48 3.38 -3.06 -22.50
C GLU A 48 4.14 -2.91 -21.17
N TYR A 49 4.84 -1.78 -21.00
CA TYR A 49 5.62 -1.49 -19.79
C TYR A 49 5.20 -0.15 -19.19
N VAL A 50 5.06 -0.11 -17.86
CA VAL A 50 4.80 1.11 -17.10
C VAL A 50 5.88 1.25 -16.04
N VAL A 51 6.46 2.45 -15.93
CA VAL A 51 7.40 2.81 -14.85
C VAL A 51 6.69 3.75 -13.90
N ILE A 52 6.62 3.35 -12.63
CA ILE A 52 5.94 4.10 -11.57
C ILE A 52 6.99 4.53 -10.56
N THR A 53 7.07 5.84 -10.28
CA THR A 53 7.84 6.37 -9.17
C THR A 53 6.97 6.42 -7.92
N SER A 54 7.37 5.73 -6.85
CA SER A 54 6.75 5.80 -5.53
C SER A 54 7.64 6.55 -4.53
N GLU A 55 7.07 7.48 -3.77
CA GLU A 55 7.72 8.20 -2.66
C GLU A 55 6.87 8.07 -1.39
N ASP A 56 7.48 7.64 -0.29
CA ASP A 56 6.83 7.61 1.02
C ASP A 56 6.61 9.04 1.53
N THR A 57 5.36 9.39 1.89
CA THR A 57 5.05 10.71 2.43
C THR A 57 4.95 10.67 3.95
N LYS A 58 5.80 11.43 4.64
CA LYS A 58 5.88 11.44 6.11
C LYS A 58 4.66 12.09 6.81
N LEU A 59 3.85 12.86 6.09
CA LEU A 59 2.86 13.75 6.72
C LEU A 59 1.48 13.13 6.95
N LEU A 60 1.05 12.13 6.17
CA LEU A 60 -0.32 11.56 6.28
C LEU A 60 -0.42 10.06 5.98
N GLY A 61 0.69 9.31 6.00
CA GLY A 61 0.68 7.85 5.84
C GLY A 61 0.24 7.37 4.44
N GLY A 62 0.39 8.22 3.43
CA GLY A 62 0.12 7.90 2.03
C GLY A 62 1.40 7.78 1.21
N MET A 63 1.26 7.20 0.03
CA MET A 63 2.32 7.12 -0.97
C MET A 63 2.07 8.15 -2.07
N ASN A 64 3.08 8.93 -2.40
CA ASN A 64 3.04 9.73 -3.62
C ASN A 64 3.46 8.85 -4.80
N ILE A 65 2.62 8.82 -5.84
CA ILE A 65 2.77 7.97 -7.01
C ILE A 65 2.88 8.88 -8.23
N THR A 66 3.87 8.67 -9.09
CA THR A 66 4.05 9.47 -10.30
C THR A 66 4.40 8.59 -11.47
N ILE A 67 3.83 8.88 -12.64
CA ILE A 67 4.02 8.20 -13.91
C ILE A 67 4.40 9.25 -14.94
N GLN A 68 5.53 9.06 -15.62
CA GLN A 68 5.95 10.02 -16.64
C GLN A 68 5.17 9.81 -17.95
N SER A 69 4.22 10.70 -18.24
CA SER A 69 3.32 10.60 -19.39
C SER A 69 3.57 11.65 -20.50
N LYS A 70 4.14 12.82 -20.15
CA LYS A 70 4.13 14.04 -21.00
C LYS A 70 4.61 13.90 -22.46
N LYS A 71 5.48 12.93 -22.76
CA LYS A 71 6.05 12.68 -24.10
C LYS A 71 5.71 11.28 -24.63
N SER A 72 4.76 10.59 -24.03
CA SER A 72 4.33 9.25 -24.41
C SER A 72 3.14 9.34 -25.36
N ASP A 73 3.07 8.43 -26.33
CA ASP A 73 1.87 8.24 -27.16
C ASP A 73 0.67 7.76 -26.31
N TYR A 74 0.94 7.22 -25.12
CA TYR A 74 -0.05 6.73 -24.15
C TYR A 74 -0.40 7.78 -23.08
N LYS A 75 -0.10 9.06 -23.31
CA LYS A 75 -0.16 10.11 -22.28
C LYS A 75 -1.47 10.09 -21.48
N ASP A 76 -2.62 10.09 -22.15
CA ASP A 76 -3.92 10.20 -21.48
C ASP A 76 -4.23 8.94 -20.65
N ALA A 77 -3.93 7.75 -21.18
CA ALA A 77 -4.09 6.49 -20.44
C ALA A 77 -3.16 6.41 -19.22
N LEU A 78 -1.94 6.95 -19.32
CA LEU A 78 -0.98 7.01 -18.20
C LEU A 78 -1.40 8.05 -17.15
N ASP A 79 -1.97 9.19 -17.56
CA ASP A 79 -2.50 10.21 -16.64
C ASP A 79 -3.71 9.66 -15.87
N ASP A 80 -4.61 8.95 -16.57
CA ASP A 80 -5.75 8.28 -15.93
C ASP A 80 -5.27 7.21 -14.92
N LEU A 81 -4.24 6.44 -15.29
CA LEU A 81 -3.66 5.42 -14.40
C LEU A 81 -3.05 6.06 -13.16
N GLU A 82 -2.28 7.14 -13.32
CA GLU A 82 -1.74 7.90 -12.18
C GLU A 82 -2.86 8.41 -11.27
N SER A 83 -3.91 9.02 -11.85
CA SER A 83 -5.06 9.53 -11.10
C SER A 83 -5.79 8.42 -10.33
N LEU A 84 -5.96 7.25 -10.95
CA LEU A 84 -6.55 6.08 -10.33
C LEU A 84 -5.72 5.60 -9.12
N LEU A 85 -4.42 5.47 -9.28
CA LEU A 85 -3.50 4.99 -8.24
C LEU A 85 -3.36 6.00 -7.08
N GLN A 86 -3.37 7.30 -7.37
CA GLN A 86 -3.35 8.35 -6.32
C GLN A 86 -4.70 8.51 -5.61
N SER A 87 -5.80 8.00 -6.17
CA SER A 87 -7.13 8.20 -5.60
C SER A 87 -7.33 7.41 -4.31
N SER A 88 -7.34 8.11 -3.18
CA SER A 88 -7.69 7.57 -1.86
C SER A 88 -9.13 7.07 -1.75
N LYS A 89 -10.01 7.38 -2.72
CA LYS A 89 -11.38 6.86 -2.75
C LYS A 89 -11.50 5.53 -3.50
N LYS A 90 -10.56 5.21 -4.39
CA LYS A 90 -10.66 4.05 -5.30
C LYS A 90 -9.75 2.89 -4.87
N LEU A 91 -8.44 3.13 -4.79
CA LEU A 91 -7.46 2.06 -4.53
C LEU A 91 -6.78 2.18 -3.16
N GLN A 92 -6.83 3.34 -2.50
CA GLN A 92 -6.24 3.55 -1.17
C GLN A 92 -4.78 3.05 -1.06
N ILE A 93 -3.92 3.38 -2.02
CA ILE A 93 -2.52 2.93 -2.01
C ILE A 93 -1.75 3.70 -0.93
N ARG A 94 -1.33 3.00 0.13
CA ARG A 94 -0.60 3.59 1.27
C ARG A 94 0.83 3.06 1.35
N THR A 95 1.07 1.88 0.80
CA THR A 95 2.36 1.18 0.87
C THR A 95 2.79 0.66 -0.49
N GLN A 96 4.07 0.26 -0.59
CA GLN A 96 4.61 -0.35 -1.81
C GLN A 96 3.89 -1.67 -2.11
N THR A 97 3.52 -2.42 -1.06
CA THR A 97 2.74 -3.66 -1.19
C THR A 97 1.36 -3.39 -1.79
N ASP A 98 0.68 -2.32 -1.40
CA ASP A 98 -0.62 -1.96 -1.98
C ASP A 98 -0.48 -1.62 -3.46
N LEU A 99 0.58 -0.91 -3.84
CA LEU A 99 0.88 -0.59 -5.24
C LEU A 99 1.11 -1.85 -6.07
N LEU A 100 1.91 -2.80 -5.56
CA LEU A 100 2.16 -4.08 -6.23
C LEU A 100 0.86 -4.87 -6.44
N ASN A 101 0.00 -4.94 -5.42
CA ASN A 101 -1.28 -5.64 -5.51
C ASN A 101 -2.24 -4.94 -6.48
N ALA A 102 -2.36 -3.62 -6.41
CA ALA A 102 -3.20 -2.85 -7.31
C ALA A 102 -2.77 -3.02 -8.77
N MET A 103 -1.47 -2.97 -9.06
CA MET A 103 -0.96 -3.20 -10.41
C MET A 103 -1.20 -4.64 -10.88
N PHE A 104 -1.10 -5.62 -9.99
CA PHE A 104 -1.42 -7.01 -10.30
C PHE A 104 -2.91 -7.22 -10.68
N GLU A 105 -3.81 -6.58 -9.93
CA GLU A 105 -5.25 -6.57 -10.22
C GLU A 105 -5.56 -5.85 -11.55
N LEU A 106 -4.80 -4.80 -11.87
CA LEU A 106 -4.84 -4.10 -13.16
C LEU A 106 -4.14 -4.87 -14.30
N GLY A 107 -3.66 -6.09 -14.05
CA GLY A 107 -3.11 -6.94 -15.10
C GLY A 107 -1.65 -6.72 -15.43
N PHE A 108 -0.87 -6.19 -14.49
CA PHE A 108 0.57 -6.04 -14.61
C PHE A 108 1.35 -6.96 -13.67
N GLU A 109 2.47 -7.49 -14.13
CA GLU A 109 3.46 -8.18 -13.31
C GLU A 109 4.59 -7.21 -12.93
N PHE A 110 5.09 -7.35 -11.70
CA PHE A 110 6.27 -6.65 -11.25
C PHE A 110 7.53 -7.26 -11.89
N ILE A 111 8.41 -6.41 -12.43
CA ILE A 111 9.65 -6.84 -13.08
C ILE A 111 10.87 -6.47 -12.25
N ASN A 112 10.97 -5.20 -11.83
CA ASN A 112 12.16 -4.70 -11.15
C ASN A 112 11.86 -3.39 -10.39
N ALA A 113 12.73 -3.06 -9.43
CA ALA A 113 12.74 -1.77 -8.75
C ALA A 113 14.17 -1.20 -8.71
N TYR A 114 14.30 0.11 -8.88
CA TYR A 114 15.58 0.83 -8.77
C TYR A 114 15.38 2.17 -8.09
N ASN A 115 16.40 2.66 -7.38
CA ASN A 115 16.33 3.95 -6.71
C ASN A 115 16.17 5.06 -7.75
N ALA A 116 15.15 5.90 -7.59
CA ALA A 116 15.11 7.17 -8.28
C ALA A 116 16.10 8.07 -7.56
N SER A 117 17.16 8.50 -8.25
CA SER A 117 18.20 9.34 -7.66
C SER A 117 17.58 10.48 -6.85
N SER A 118 17.73 10.45 -5.52
CA SER A 118 17.42 11.59 -4.69
C SER A 118 18.55 12.59 -4.90
N THR A 119 18.33 13.60 -5.74
CA THR A 119 19.23 14.75 -5.75
C THR A 119 19.10 15.39 -4.36
N ALA A 120 20.02 15.06 -3.46
CA ALA A 120 20.19 15.79 -2.22
C ALA A 120 20.59 17.22 -2.60
N ILE A 121 19.62 18.13 -2.63
CA ILE A 121 19.92 19.57 -2.74
C ILE A 121 20.47 19.99 -1.38
N GLY A 122 21.76 19.74 -1.17
CA GLY A 122 22.54 20.36 -0.12
C GLY A 122 22.95 21.75 -0.59
N ALA A 123 22.30 22.80 -0.06
CA ALA A 123 22.82 24.15 -0.15
C ALA A 123 24.06 24.27 0.77
N GLY A 124 25.17 23.69 0.35
CA GLY A 124 26.46 23.81 1.03
C GLY A 124 27.26 24.96 0.43
N ALA A 125 27.03 26.18 0.92
CA ALA A 125 27.98 27.27 0.74
C ALA A 125 29.07 27.14 1.80
N GLY A 126 30.28 26.78 1.38
CA GLY A 126 31.48 26.84 2.22
C GLY A 126 31.75 25.60 3.07
N ASN A 127 33.05 25.36 3.26
CA ASN A 127 33.63 24.17 3.90
C ASN A 127 32.92 23.75 5.19
N ASP A 128 32.59 22.45 5.23
CA ASP A 128 32.51 21.63 6.44
C ASP A 128 31.27 21.78 7.34
N VAL A 129 30.07 21.70 6.75
CA VAL A 129 28.86 21.33 7.51
C VAL A 129 28.04 20.31 6.73
N THR A 130 28.22 19.03 7.03
CA THR A 130 27.25 17.98 6.69
C THR A 130 26.01 18.22 7.55
N VAL A 131 25.01 18.90 7.00
CA VAL A 131 23.72 19.06 7.67
C VAL A 131 23.05 17.68 7.72
N ASN A 132 23.23 16.95 8.82
CA ASN A 132 22.53 15.71 9.17
C ASN A 132 21.04 15.99 9.47
N GLY A 133 20.34 16.54 8.49
CA GLY A 133 18.91 16.86 8.55
C GLY A 133 18.18 16.58 7.24
N THR A 134 18.87 16.06 6.22
CA THR A 134 18.24 15.63 4.98
C THR A 134 17.40 14.41 5.28
N ILE A 135 16.10 14.62 5.44
CA ILE A 135 15.12 13.55 5.31
C ILE A 135 15.33 12.97 3.92
N GLU A 136 16.02 11.84 3.83
CA GLU A 136 16.09 11.06 2.60
C GLU A 136 14.65 10.66 2.26
N LYS A 137 14.11 11.31 1.23
CA LYS A 137 12.86 10.89 0.61
C LYS A 137 13.21 9.64 -0.19
N PHE A 138 12.85 8.47 0.33
CA PHE A 138 13.00 7.21 -0.40
C PHE A 138 12.08 7.25 -1.62
N ARG A 139 12.69 7.44 -2.78
CA ARG A 139 12.02 7.41 -4.08
C ARG A 139 12.46 6.16 -4.81
N VAL A 140 11.50 5.33 -5.19
CA VAL A 140 11.76 4.07 -5.89
C VAL A 140 11.02 4.11 -7.23
N ASN A 141 11.71 3.79 -8.31
CA ASN A 141 11.09 3.50 -9.59
C ASN A 141 10.81 2.01 -9.69
N MET A 142 9.56 1.65 -9.93
CA MET A 142 9.10 0.28 -10.10
C MET A 142 8.68 0.06 -11.55
N VAL A 143 9.14 -1.03 -12.13
CA VAL A 143 8.84 -1.43 -13.52
C VAL A 143 7.79 -2.53 -13.49
N PHE A 144 6.69 -2.28 -14.19
CA PHE A 144 5.58 -3.18 -14.36
C PHE A 144 5.44 -3.55 -15.83
N LYS A 145 5.15 -4.82 -16.11
CA LYS A 145 4.89 -5.33 -17.46
C LYS A 145 3.46 -5.85 -17.55
N LYS A 146 2.78 -5.60 -18.66
CA LYS A 146 1.44 -6.14 -18.91
C LYS A 146 1.52 -7.66 -18.98
N ARG A 147 0.68 -8.35 -18.22
CA ARG A 147 0.60 -9.80 -18.28
C ARG A 147 -0.03 -10.26 -19.58
N LYS A 148 0.35 -11.45 -20.03
CA LYS A 148 -0.15 -12.07 -21.27
C LYS A 148 -1.30 -13.05 -21.05
N ASP A 149 -1.69 -13.25 -19.80
CA ASP A 149 -2.70 -14.22 -19.35
C ASP A 149 -4.10 -13.60 -19.16
N LEU A 150 -4.28 -12.33 -19.57
CA LEU A 150 -5.53 -11.58 -19.58
C LEU A 150 -5.99 -11.32 -21.02
#